data_AF-A0AAW5KDL3-F1
#
_entry.id   AF-A0AAW5KDL3-F1
#
_cell.length_a   1.000
_cell.length_b   1.000
_cell.length_c   1.000
_cell.angle_alpha   90.00
_cell.angle_beta   90.00
_cell.angle_gamma   90.00
#
_symmetry.space_group_name_H-M   'P 1'
#
loop_
_entity.id
_entity.type
_entity.pdbx_description
1 polymer ?
#
loop_
_entity_poly.entity_id
_entity_poly.type
_entity_poly.pdbx_seq_one_letter_code
_entity_poly.pdbx_strand_id
1 'polypeptide(L)'
;KDYLQEEWAADGSLKSVQLRAPDDFNFGYDIIDRIALAEPERRAMVWCDDYGWEETFTFADMMRRSNQTANLLLSLGIKQGDAVLLLLRRYYEYWFC
;
A
#
# COMPACT_ATOMS: atom_id res chain seq x y z
N LYS A 1 -0.75 -16.02 -0.10
CA LYS A 1 -1.55 -17.20 -0.50
C LYS A 1 -2.89 -16.81 -1.11
N ASP A 2 -3.55 -15.76 -0.61
CA ASP A 2 -4.87 -15.33 -1.14
C ASP A 2 -4.82 -14.80 -2.59
N TYR A 3 -3.74 -14.12 -3.00
CA TYR A 3 -3.63 -13.50 -4.33
C TYR A 3 -2.51 -14.04 -5.22
N LEU A 4 -1.79 -15.08 -4.75
CA LEU A 4 -0.59 -15.63 -5.40
C LEU A 4 -0.60 -17.15 -5.29
N GLN A 5 -0.50 -17.82 -6.44
CA GLN A 5 -0.24 -19.25 -6.52
C GLN A 5 1.21 -19.49 -6.92
N GLU A 6 1.88 -20.34 -6.14
CA GLU A 6 3.25 -20.75 -6.38
C GLU A 6 3.27 -22.24 -6.68
N GLU A 7 4.05 -22.63 -7.68
CA GLU A 7 4.39 -24.01 -7.94
C GLU A 7 5.86 -24.22 -7.58
N TRP A 8 6.14 -25.21 -6.74
CA TRP A 8 7.49 -25.55 -6.29
C TRP A 8 7.92 -26.87 -6.92
N ALA A 9 9.17 -26.94 -7.38
CA ALA A 9 9.78 -28.16 -7.90
C ALA A 9 10.20 -29.10 -6.75
N ALA A 10 10.47 -30.36 -7.08
CA ALA A 10 10.83 -31.39 -6.10
C ALA A 10 12.15 -31.10 -5.35
N ASP A 11 13.02 -30.28 -5.93
CA ASP A 11 14.27 -29.82 -5.32
C ASP A 11 14.10 -28.55 -4.45
N GLY A 12 12.85 -28.06 -4.30
CA GLY A 12 12.54 -26.86 -3.55
C GLY A 12 12.75 -25.55 -4.31
N SER A 13 13.11 -25.60 -5.61
CA SER A 13 13.17 -24.39 -6.44
C SER A 13 11.77 -23.91 -6.83
N LEU A 14 11.59 -22.59 -6.92
CA LEU A 14 10.33 -21.98 -7.38
C LEU A 14 10.20 -22.20 -8.88
N LYS A 15 9.16 -22.92 -9.30
CA LYS A 15 8.92 -23.30 -10.69
C LYS A 15 8.03 -22.30 -11.42
N SER A 16 6.97 -21.82 -10.79
CA SER A 16 6.08 -20.82 -11.38
C SER A 16 5.37 -19.99 -10.32
N VAL A 17 4.99 -18.77 -10.71
CA VAL A 17 4.20 -17.85 -9.91
C VAL A 17 3.08 -17.29 -10.77
N GLN A 18 1.86 -17.35 -10.27
CA GLN A 18 0.68 -16.78 -10.91
C GLN A 18 -0.05 -15.88 -9.93
N LEU A 19 -0.31 -14.63 -10.34
CA LEU A 19 -1.19 -13.74 -9.62
C LEU A 19 -2.65 -14.19 -9.85
N ARG A 20 -3.39 -14.39 -8.76
CA ARG A 20 -4.82 -14.68 -8.77
C ARG A 20 -5.52 -13.69 -7.86
N ALA A 21 -5.56 -12.43 -8.30
CA ALA A 21 -6.36 -11.40 -7.65
C ALA A 21 -7.80 -11.44 -8.19
N PRO A 22 -8.82 -11.21 -7.35
CA PRO A 22 -10.20 -11.05 -7.81
C PRO A 22 -10.38 -9.76 -8.64
N ASP A 23 -11.46 -9.69 -9.41
CA ASP A 23 -11.74 -8.55 -10.31
C ASP A 23 -11.92 -7.21 -9.57
N ASP A 24 -12.31 -7.26 -8.29
CA ASP A 24 -12.53 -6.12 -7.41
C ASP A 24 -11.36 -5.85 -6.44
N PHE A 25 -10.19 -6.46 -6.68
CA PHE A 25 -9.01 -6.27 -5.85
C PHE A 25 -8.59 -4.79 -5.76
N ASN A 26 -8.40 -4.31 -4.53
CA ASN A 26 -7.89 -2.99 -4.22
C ASN A 26 -6.70 -3.10 -3.25
N PHE A 27 -5.50 -2.72 -3.69
CA PHE A 27 -4.29 -2.85 -2.88
C PHE A 27 -4.36 -2.14 -1.51
N GLY A 28 -5.00 -0.97 -1.43
CA GLY A 28 -5.20 -0.25 -0.17
C GLY A 28 -6.02 -1.09 0.82
N TYR A 29 -7.19 -1.55 0.40
CA TYR A 29 -8.07 -2.34 1.28
C TYR A 29 -7.57 -3.77 1.52
N ASP A 30 -7.19 -4.48 0.46
CA ASP A 30 -6.88 -5.91 0.49
C ASP A 30 -5.50 -6.23 1.05
N ILE A 31 -4.59 -5.25 1.12
CA ILE A 31 -3.24 -5.46 1.65
C ILE A 31 -2.98 -4.52 2.82
N ILE A 32 -3.02 -3.21 2.61
CA ILE A 32 -2.63 -2.24 3.64
C ILE A 32 -3.59 -2.30 4.83
N ASP A 33 -4.89 -2.19 4.59
CA ASP A 33 -5.89 -2.17 5.66
C ASP A 33 -6.01 -3.52 6.36
N ARG A 34 -5.90 -4.64 5.61
CA ARG A 34 -5.86 -5.98 6.22
C ARG A 34 -4.68 -6.16 7.17
N ILE A 35 -3.49 -5.66 6.82
CA ILE A 35 -2.33 -5.69 7.72
C ILE A 35 -2.54 -4.71 8.89
N ALA A 36 -3.05 -3.51 8.63
CA ALA A 36 -3.31 -2.50 9.65
C ALA A 36 -4.31 -2.98 10.73
N LEU A 37 -5.33 -3.74 10.33
CA LEU A 37 -6.31 -4.30 11.25
C LEU A 37 -5.76 -5.50 12.04
N ALA A 38 -4.91 -6.32 11.42
CA ALA A 38 -4.33 -7.50 12.07
C ALA A 38 -3.12 -7.17 12.96
N GLU A 39 -2.28 -6.24 12.51
CA GLU A 39 -1.00 -5.87 13.11
C GLU A 39 -0.81 -4.33 13.06
N PRO A 40 -1.61 -3.55 13.81
CA PRO A 40 -1.65 -2.09 13.68
C PRO A 40 -0.30 -1.41 13.92
N GLU A 41 0.46 -1.89 14.90
CA GLU A 41 1.78 -1.34 15.27
C GLU A 41 2.92 -1.84 14.39
N ARG A 42 2.64 -2.74 13.43
CA ARG A 42 3.67 -3.24 12.53
C ARG A 42 4.20 -2.08 11.70
N ARG A 43 5.51 -1.91 11.73
CA ARG A 43 6.21 -0.88 10.95
C ARG A 43 6.03 -1.15 9.45
N ALA A 44 5.49 -0.16 8.75
CA ALA A 44 5.25 -0.20 7.31
C ALA A 44 6.35 0.53 6.54
N MET A 45 6.73 1.73 7.00
CA MET A 45 7.70 2.58 6.31
C MET A 45 8.60 3.28 7.32
N VAL A 46 9.89 3.37 6.98
CA VAL A 46 10.83 4.32 7.58
C VAL A 46 11.22 5.28 6.48
N TRP A 47 10.89 6.54 6.64
CA TRP A 47 11.29 7.61 5.75
C TRP A 47 12.46 8.35 6.38
N CYS A 48 13.48 8.69 5.60
CA CYS A 48 14.59 9.51 6.04
C CYS A 48 15.05 10.48 4.95
N ASP A 49 15.72 11.56 5.37
CA ASP A 49 16.32 12.54 4.47
C ASP A 49 17.83 12.73 4.67
N ASP A 50 18.43 13.55 3.80
CA ASP A 50 19.86 13.85 3.81
C ASP A 50 20.28 14.76 4.98
N TYR A 51 19.32 15.33 5.73
CA TYR A 51 19.54 16.19 6.89
C TYR A 51 19.42 15.42 8.21
N GLY A 52 19.17 14.11 8.16
CA GLY A 52 19.06 13.23 9.32
C GLY A 52 17.67 13.21 9.95
N TRP A 53 16.63 13.73 9.29
CA TRP A 53 15.26 13.53 9.72
C TRP A 53 14.83 12.11 9.41
N GLU A 54 14.09 11.51 10.33
CA GLU A 54 13.49 10.19 10.18
C GLU A 54 12.05 10.23 10.68
N GLU A 55 11.14 9.61 9.93
CA GLU A 55 9.76 9.39 10.35
C GLU A 55 9.41 7.92 10.12
N THR A 56 8.81 7.28 11.12
CA THR A 56 8.38 5.88 11.03
C THR A 56 6.86 5.81 11.02
N PHE A 57 6.31 5.12 10.03
CA PHE A 57 4.87 4.89 9.90
C PHE A 57 4.54 3.43 10.15
N THR A 58 3.52 3.20 10.97
CA THR A 58 2.88 1.89 11.14
C THR A 58 1.87 1.61 10.03
N PHE A 59 1.43 0.36 9.86
CA PHE A 59 0.34 0.06 8.93
C PHE A 59 -0.96 0.78 9.32
N ALA A 60 -1.23 0.97 10.62
CA ALA A 60 -2.36 1.78 11.08
C ALA A 60 -2.25 3.25 10.64
N ASP A 61 -1.04 3.83 10.68
CA ASP A 61 -0.81 5.18 10.18
C ASP A 61 -1.04 5.28 8.67
N MET A 62 -0.52 4.32 7.91
CA MET A 62 -0.69 4.27 6.45
C MET A 62 -2.17 4.20 6.07
N MET A 63 -2.94 3.30 6.69
CA MET A 63 -4.39 3.19 6.48
C MET A 63 -5.11 4.50 6.81
N ARG A 64 -4.81 5.10 7.97
CA ARG A 64 -5.44 6.37 8.38
C ARG A 64 -5.14 7.50 7.41
N ARG A 65 -3.88 7.67 7.01
CA ARG A 65 -3.44 8.75 6.12
C ARG A 65 -3.99 8.56 4.70
N SER A 66 -3.96 7.33 4.19
CA SER A 66 -4.54 7.03 2.88
C SER A 66 -6.04 7.29 2.82
N ASN A 67 -6.78 6.90 3.86
CA ASN A 67 -8.21 7.21 3.97
C ASN A 67 -8.48 8.73 4.05
N GLN A 68 -7.62 9.51 4.70
CA GLN A 68 -7.73 10.97 4.70
C GLN A 68 -7.51 11.55 3.30
N THR A 69 -6.50 11.07 2.57
CA THR A 69 -6.24 11.48 1.18
C THR A 69 -7.40 11.13 0.26
N ALA A 70 -7.93 9.91 0.36
CA ALA A 70 -9.08 9.47 -0.43
C ALA A 70 -10.29 10.38 -0.19
N ASN A 71 -10.60 10.69 1.08
CA ASN A 71 -11.70 11.60 1.43
C ASN A 71 -11.46 13.02 0.92
N LEU A 72 -10.21 13.52 0.96
CA LEU A 72 -9.86 14.81 0.37
C LEU A 72 -10.13 14.83 -1.14
N LEU A 73 -9.65 13.82 -1.87
CA LEU A 73 -9.87 13.73 -3.33
C LEU A 73 -11.36 13.63 -3.67
N LEU A 74 -12.13 12.84 -2.91
CA LEU A 74 -13.59 12.79 -3.03
C LEU A 74 -14.24 14.15 -2.81
N SER A 75 -13.79 14.91 -1.80
CA SER A 75 -14.30 16.26 -1.52
C SER A 75 -14.00 17.28 -2.63
N LEU A 76 -12.93 17.05 -3.41
CA LEU A 76 -12.58 17.82 -4.59
C LEU A 76 -13.33 17.37 -5.86
N GLY A 77 -14.19 16.36 -5.74
CA GLY A 77 -15.03 15.84 -6.82
C GLY A 77 -14.38 14.79 -7.71
N ILE A 78 -13.20 14.28 -7.32
CA ILE A 78 -12.51 13.20 -8.03
C ILE A 78 -13.29 11.89 -7.89
N LYS A 79 -13.37 11.12 -8.98
CA LYS A 79 -14.12 9.87 -9.07
C LYS A 79 -13.26 8.75 -9.64
N GLN A 80 -13.78 7.53 -9.54
CA GLN A 80 -13.17 6.37 -10.18
C GLN A 80 -13.00 6.63 -11.69
N GLY A 81 -11.78 6.44 -12.17
CA GLY A 81 -11.41 6.66 -13.57
C GLY A 81 -10.75 8.02 -13.86
N ASP A 82 -10.82 8.97 -12.91
CA ASP A 82 -10.13 10.25 -13.05
C ASP A 82 -8.62 10.10 -12.84
N ALA A 83 -7.83 10.83 -13.63
CA ALA A 83 -6.37 10.84 -13.49
C ALA A 83 -5.93 11.96 -12.53
N VAL A 84 -5.10 11.61 -11.54
CA VAL A 84 -4.50 12.56 -10.59
C VAL A 84 -2.98 12.54 -10.77
N LEU A 85 -2.38 13.70 -11.09
CA LEU A 85 -0.93 13.85 -11.19
C LEU A 85 -0.33 14.13 -9.81
N LEU A 86 0.63 13.30 -9.40
CA LEU A 86 1.39 13.49 -8.15
C LEU A 86 2.73 14.16 -8.42
N LEU A 87 2.97 15.33 -7.83
CA LEU A 87 4.23 16.08 -7.88
C LEU A 87 4.82 16.27 -6.46
N LEU A 88 5.03 15.17 -5.75
CA LEU A 88 5.40 15.14 -4.32
C LEU A 88 6.86 14.73 -4.04
N ARG A 89 7.70 14.62 -5.06
CA ARG A 89 9.10 14.12 -4.94
C ARG A 89 9.15 12.82 -4.13
N ARG A 90 10.13 12.67 -3.23
CA ARG A 90 10.27 11.53 -2.30
C ARG A 90 9.76 11.84 -0.90
N TYR A 91 8.90 12.84 -0.73
CA TYR A 91 8.27 13.08 0.56
C TYR A 91 7.30 11.95 0.89
N TYR A 92 7.11 11.65 2.18
CA TYR A 92 6.34 10.48 2.62
C TYR A 92 4.85 10.59 2.24
N GLU A 93 4.33 11.79 2.02
CA GLU A 93 2.94 12.02 1.58
C GLU A 93 2.63 11.37 0.24
N TYR A 94 3.66 11.12 -0.60
CA TYR A 94 3.52 10.33 -1.82
C TYR A 94 2.89 8.95 -1.54
N TRP A 95 3.22 8.34 -0.40
CA TRP A 95 2.73 7.02 -0.01
C TRP A 95 1.34 7.04 0.64
N PHE A 96 0.79 8.23 0.90
CA PHE A 96 -0.59 8.37 1.38
C PHE A 96 -1.59 8.46 0.23
N CYS A 97 -1.14 8.58 -1.02
CA CYS A 97 -2.00 8.69 -2.21
C CYS A 97 -2.36 7.32 -2.78
#